data_AF-W7S709-F1
#
_entry.id   AF-W7S709-F1
#
_cell.length_a   1.000
_cell.length_b   1.000
_cell.length_c   1.000
_cell.angle_alpha   90.00
_cell.angle_beta   90.00
_cell.angle_gamma   90.00
#
_symmetry.space_group_name_H-M   'P 1'
#
loop_
_entity.id
_entity.type
_entity.pdbx_description
1 polymer ?
#
loop_
_entity_poly.entity_id
_entity_poly.type
_entity_poly.pdbx_seq_one_letter_code
_entity_poly.pdbx_strand_id
1 'polypeptide(L)'
;MEFEYDQRTQELIGQLTDFMESHVYPAEAVHKQWVLDNPTSWDAPPVIEELKAEARRRGLWNLFLPDKEHGAGLTNLQYAPLAEITGR
;
A
#
# COMPACT_ATOMS: atom_id res chain seq x y z
N MET A 1 -4.04 -3.52 -30.72
CA MET A 1 -3.21 -3.65 -29.51
C MET A 1 -4.16 -3.89 -28.36
N GLU A 2 -3.90 -4.90 -27.53
CA GLU A 2 -4.62 -5.11 -26.28
C GLU A 2 -3.93 -4.30 -25.19
N PHE A 3 -4.68 -3.44 -24.50
CA PHE A 3 -4.19 -2.56 -23.43
C PHE A 3 -4.83 -2.88 -22.07
N GLU A 4 -5.72 -3.88 -22.03
CA GLU A 4 -6.37 -4.28 -20.79
C GLU A 4 -5.38 -4.95 -19.86
N TYR A 5 -5.54 -4.68 -18.56
CA TYR A 5 -4.78 -5.38 -17.53
C TYR A 5 -5.23 -6.82 -17.40
N ASP A 6 -4.30 -7.71 -17.03
CA ASP A 6 -4.67 -9.07 -16.69
C ASP A 6 -5.52 -9.13 -15.41
N GLN A 7 -6.21 -10.26 -15.22
CA GLN A 7 -7.09 -10.47 -14.07
C GLN A 7 -6.38 -10.23 -12.74
N ARG A 8 -5.14 -10.69 -12.61
CA ARG A 8 -4.35 -10.55 -11.37
C ARG A 8 -4.11 -9.08 -11.03
N THR A 9 -3.81 -8.26 -12.03
CA THR A 9 -3.59 -6.83 -11.86
C THR A 9 -4.87 -6.12 -11.48
N GLN A 10 -6.00 -6.46 -12.11
CA GLN A 10 -7.31 -5.90 -11.77
C GLN A 10 -7.72 -6.21 -10.32
N GLU A 11 -7.50 -7.45 -9.87
CA GLU A 11 -7.75 -7.87 -8.49
C GLU A 11 -6.88 -7.08 -7.49
N LEU A 12 -5.59 -6.92 -7.77
CA LEU A 12 -4.67 -6.16 -6.93
C LEU A 12 -5.01 -4.68 -6.88
N ILE A 13 -5.42 -4.08 -8.01
CA ILE A 13 -5.91 -2.70 -8.06
C ILE A 13 -7.10 -2.55 -7.11
N GLY A 14 -8.10 -3.42 -7.22
CA GLY A 14 -9.29 -3.36 -6.36
C GLY A 14 -8.96 -3.50 -4.86
N GLN A 15 -8.13 -4.48 -4.51
CA GLN A 15 -7.71 -4.70 -3.11
C GLN A 15 -6.90 -3.53 -2.55
N LEU A 16 -6.00 -2.97 -3.36
CA LEU A 16 -5.16 -1.85 -2.96
C LEU A 16 -6.00 -0.57 -2.82
N THR A 17 -6.89 -0.27 -3.76
CA THR A 17 -7.80 0.87 -3.66
C THR A 17 -8.67 0.78 -2.42
N ASP A 18 -9.29 -0.38 -2.15
CA ASP A 18 -10.06 -0.58 -0.93
C ASP A 18 -9.21 -0.36 0.33
N PHE A 19 -7.99 -0.89 0.37
CA PHE A 19 -7.07 -0.68 1.50
C PHE A 19 -6.71 0.80 1.70
N MET A 20 -6.44 1.53 0.61
CA MET A 20 -6.15 2.96 0.67
C MET A 20 -7.34 3.74 1.24
N GLU A 21 -8.55 3.50 0.72
CA GLU A 21 -9.78 4.19 1.14
C GLU A 21 -10.21 3.86 2.56
N SER A 22 -10.16 2.58 2.93
CA SER A 22 -10.70 2.11 4.22
C SER A 22 -9.72 2.21 5.37
N HIS A 23 -8.40 2.21 5.12
CA HIS A 23 -7.37 2.17 6.18
C HIS A 23 -6.36 3.31 6.07
N VAL A 24 -5.74 3.52 4.90
CA VAL A 24 -4.60 4.45 4.78
C VAL A 24 -5.05 5.91 4.88
N TYR A 25 -5.99 6.38 4.05
CA TYR A 25 -6.42 7.78 4.07
C TYR A 25 -7.06 8.19 5.41
N PRO A 26 -7.91 7.38 6.06
CA PRO A 26 -8.40 7.70 7.40
C PRO A 26 -7.28 7.84 8.43
N ALA A 27 -6.22 7.02 8.32
CA ALA A 27 -5.08 7.06 9.23
C ALA A 27 -4.19 8.30 9.07
N GLU A 28 -4.26 9.02 7.94
CA GLU A 28 -3.49 10.25 7.74
C GLU A 28 -3.82 11.34 8.77
N ALA A 29 -5.11 11.46 9.14
CA ALA A 29 -5.54 12.39 10.17
C ALA A 29 -4.95 12.01 11.55
N VAL A 30 -4.94 10.72 11.87
CA VAL A 30 -4.35 10.17 13.10
C VAL A 30 -2.84 10.40 13.14
N HIS A 31 -2.16 10.11 12.03
CA HIS A 31 -0.74 10.38 11.86
C HIS A 31 -0.42 11.86 12.07
N LYS A 32 -1.16 12.75 11.40
CA LYS A 32 -0.97 14.20 11.50
C LYS A 32 -1.17 14.70 12.93
N GLN A 33 -2.20 14.22 13.63
CA GLN A 33 -2.44 14.60 15.01
C GLN A 33 -1.30 14.13 15.92
N TRP A 34 -0.83 12.89 15.76
CA TRP A 34 0.29 12.37 16.54
C TRP A 34 1.56 13.22 16.37
N VAL A 35 1.87 13.65 15.14
CA VAL A 35 3.02 14.52 14.86
C VAL A 35 2.89 15.87 15.54
N LEU A 36 1.68 16.46 15.57
CA LEU A 36 1.43 17.72 16.27
C LEU A 36 1.58 17.59 17.79
N ASP A 37 1.16 16.46 18.35
CA ASP A 37 1.26 16.18 19.78
C ASP A 37 2.68 15.81 20.22
N ASN A 38 3.54 15.40 19.27
CA ASN A 38 4.91 14.94 19.52
C ASN A 38 5.95 15.70 18.66
N PRO A 39 6.04 17.04 18.75
CA PRO A 39 6.79 17.87 17.79
C PRO A 39 8.31 17.67 17.81
N THR A 40 8.86 17.00 18.84
CA THR A 40 10.29 16.70 18.98
C THR A 40 10.61 15.21 18.83
N SER A 41 9.60 14.36 18.67
CA SER A 41 9.80 12.92 18.48
C SER A 41 10.21 12.62 17.03
N TRP A 42 11.11 11.65 16.89
CA TRP A 42 11.50 11.04 15.62
C TRP A 42 10.95 9.62 15.46
N ASP A 43 10.08 9.19 16.40
CA ASP A 43 9.47 7.88 16.36
C ASP A 43 8.40 7.80 15.27
N ALA A 44 8.13 6.59 14.79
CA ALA A 44 7.01 6.36 13.89
C ALA A 44 5.69 6.37 14.67
N PRO A 45 4.63 7.04 14.16
CA PRO A 45 3.31 6.96 14.76
C PRO A 45 2.82 5.51 14.85
N PRO A 46 2.22 5.06 15.96
CA PRO A 46 1.78 3.66 16.13
C PRO A 46 0.86 3.15 15.01
N VAL A 47 0.04 4.04 14.45
CA VAL A 47 -0.88 3.72 13.33
C VAL A 47 -0.13 3.16 12.11
N ILE A 48 1.15 3.50 11.92
CA ILE A 48 1.96 2.98 10.82
C ILE A 48 2.23 1.48 10.98
N GLU A 49 2.45 0.98 12.19
CA GLU A 49 2.66 -0.45 12.42
C GLU A 49 1.35 -1.24 12.23
N GLU A 50 0.21 -0.65 12.61
CA GLU A 50 -1.11 -1.22 12.35
C GLU A 50 -1.38 -1.35 10.84
N LEU A 51 -1.10 -0.30 10.07
CA LEU A 51 -1.23 -0.31 8.61
C LEU A 51 -0.30 -1.32 7.95
N LYS A 52 0.95 -1.44 8.41
CA LYS A 52 1.88 -2.45 7.89
C LYS A 52 1.40 -3.88 8.18
N ALA A 53 0.82 -4.12 9.35
CA ALA A 53 0.25 -5.41 9.70
C ALA A 53 -0.97 -5.75 8.82
N GLU A 54 -1.85 -4.77 8.59
CA GLU A 54 -3.00 -4.88 7.69
C GLU A 54 -2.57 -5.19 6.25
N ALA A 55 -1.64 -4.41 5.70
CA ALA A 55 -1.12 -4.60 4.35
C ALA A 55 -0.56 -6.00 4.14
N ARG A 56 0.23 -6.51 5.10
CA ARG A 56 0.75 -7.89 5.08
C ARG A 56 -0.37 -8.93 5.11
N ARG A 57 -1.39 -8.74 5.95
CA ARG A 57 -2.53 -9.66 6.04
C ARG A 57 -3.33 -9.73 4.75
N ARG A 58 -3.43 -8.62 4.03
CA ARG A 58 -4.08 -8.53 2.71
C ARG A 58 -3.19 -9.01 1.56
N GLY A 59 -1.93 -9.35 1.82
CA GLY A 59 -0.97 -9.70 0.75
C GLY A 59 -0.48 -8.49 -0.05
N LEU A 60 -0.73 -7.26 0.40
CA LEU A 60 -0.29 -6.01 -0.22
C LEU A 60 1.11 -5.59 0.26
N TRP A 61 2.05 -6.55 0.29
CA TRP A 61 3.40 -6.34 0.82
C TRP A 61 4.47 -6.69 -0.21
N ASN A 62 5.57 -5.93 -0.23
CA ASN A 62 6.68 -6.10 -1.18
C ASN A 62 6.21 -6.19 -2.65
N LEU A 63 5.18 -5.42 -3.03
CA LEU A 63 4.59 -5.45 -4.38
C LEU A 63 5.58 -5.02 -5.48
N PHE A 64 6.56 -4.18 -5.13
CA PHE A 64 7.61 -3.72 -6.04
C PHE A 64 8.68 -4.78 -6.34
N LEU A 65 8.75 -5.85 -5.53
CA LEU A 65 9.82 -6.84 -5.61
C LEU A 65 9.36 -7.99 -6.54
N PRO A 66 10.04 -8.21 -7.68
CA PRO A 66 9.66 -9.24 -8.65
C PRO A 66 10.08 -10.65 -8.24
N ASP A 67 10.78 -10.79 -7.11
CA ASP A 67 11.09 -12.10 -6.52
C ASP A 67 9.80 -12.76 -6.01
N LYS A 68 9.62 -14.05 -6.27
CA LYS A 68 8.41 -14.79 -5.89
C LYS A 68 8.45 -15.37 -4.48
N GLU A 69 9.64 -15.52 -3.90
CA GLU A 69 9.82 -16.09 -2.57
C GLU A 69 9.70 -15.00 -1.50
N HIS A 70 10.25 -13.82 -1.77
CA HIS A 70 10.34 -12.70 -0.84
C HIS A 70 9.45 -11.51 -1.21
N GLY A 71 8.87 -11.52 -2.41
CA GLY A 71 8.05 -10.45 -2.97
C GLY A 71 6.76 -10.94 -3.59
N ALA A 72 6.10 -10.05 -4.34
CA ALA A 72 4.84 -10.37 -5.00
C ALA A 72 5.03 -11.01 -6.39
N GLY A 73 6.24 -11.04 -6.93
CA GLY A 73 6.49 -11.66 -8.23
C GLY A 73 5.74 -10.99 -9.38
N LEU A 74 5.54 -9.67 -9.31
CA LEU A 74 4.85 -8.88 -10.32
C LEU A 74 5.80 -8.48 -11.44
N THR A 75 5.29 -8.44 -12.66
CA THR A 75 6.00 -7.76 -13.75
C THR A 75 5.88 -6.24 -13.61
N ASN A 76 6.72 -5.49 -14.31
CA ASN A 76 6.62 -4.02 -14.32
C ASN A 76 5.23 -3.53 -14.80
N LEU A 77 4.62 -4.22 -15.77
CA LEU A 77 3.27 -3.89 -16.27
C LEU A 77 2.19 -4.09 -15.20
N GLN A 78 2.32 -5.12 -14.38
CA GLN A 78 1.39 -5.40 -13.28
C GLN A 78 1.60 -4.44 -12.10
N TYR A 79 2.85 -4.07 -11.80
CA TYR A 79 3.18 -3.20 -10.67
C TYR A 79 2.92 -1.71 -10.94
N ALA A 80 3.14 -1.23 -12.16
CA ALA A 80 2.99 0.19 -12.52
C ALA A 80 1.67 0.85 -12.05
N PRO A 81 0.47 0.27 -12.29
CA PRO A 81 -0.77 0.88 -11.81
C PRO A 81 -0.89 0.87 -10.28
N LEU A 82 -0.29 -0.11 -9.60
CA LEU A 82 -0.29 -0.17 -8.13
C LEU A 82 0.56 0.95 -7.55
N ALA A 83 1.72 1.23 -8.16
CA ALA A 83 2.58 2.35 -7.77
C ALA A 83 1.87 3.71 -7.94
N GLU A 84 1.11 3.88 -9.03
CA GLU A 84 0.27 5.08 -9.23
C GLU A 84 -0.71 5.27 -8.08
N ILE A 85 -1.42 4.22 -7.68
CA ILE A 85 -2.39 4.28 -6.57
C ILE A 85 -1.72 4.69 -5.26
N THR A 86 -0.55 4.14 -4.95
CA THR A 86 0.18 4.47 -3.70
C THR A 86 0.81 5.85 -3.70
N GLY A 87 0.93 6.51 -4.85
CA GLY A 87 1.57 7.83 -5.00
C GLY A 87 0.59 9.00 -5.04
N ARG A 88 -0.72 8.75 -4.87
CA ARG A 88 -1.77 9.77 -4.86
C ARG A 88 -1.79 10.53 -3.55
#